data_AF-A0A2K9LQU0-F1
#
_entry.id   AF-A0A2K9LQU0-F1
#
_cell.length_a   1.000
_cell.length_b   1.000
_cell.length_c   1.000
_cell.angle_alpha   90.00
_cell.angle_beta   90.00
_cell.angle_gamma   90.00
#
_symmetry.space_group_name_H-M   'P 1'
#
loop_
_entity.id
_entity.type
_entity.pdbx_description
1 polymer ?
#
loop_
_entity_poly.entity_id
_entity_poly.type
_entity_poly.pdbx_seq_one_letter_code
_entity_poly.pdbx_strand_id
1 'polypeptide(L)'
;MKHRLFKQNDLKSEDWDEQYYKYCEFNGLDMYGLDIGSDFVSCEFINVEWYWGLFNISNFMQCKFTNCVFRGTSFSGCRFVECEFLDCNFVKDNLGSGCSFSDSIDYGSKVINCTGYGVRKG
;
A
#
# COMPACT_ATOMS: atom_id res chain seq x y z
N MET A 1 -21.99 -8.65 -0.47
CA MET A 1 -21.02 -8.09 0.50
C MET A 1 -20.69 -6.68 0.03
N LYS A 2 -20.70 -5.67 0.92
CA LYS A 2 -20.62 -4.27 0.48
C LYS A 2 -19.18 -3.91 0.09
N HIS A 3 -18.99 -3.70 -1.21
CA HIS A 3 -17.80 -3.11 -1.79
C HIS A 3 -17.81 -1.60 -1.52
N ARG A 4 -16.92 -1.09 -0.66
CA ARG A 4 -16.78 0.36 -0.46
C ARG A 4 -15.73 0.87 -1.43
N LEU A 5 -16.12 1.82 -2.28
CA LEU A 5 -15.20 2.58 -3.12
C LEU A 5 -14.80 3.84 -2.37
N PHE A 6 -13.50 4.05 -2.19
CA PHE A 6 -12.92 5.26 -1.64
C PHE A 6 -12.55 6.23 -2.75
N LYS A 7 -12.89 7.49 -2.54
CA LYS A 7 -12.59 8.63 -3.42
C LYS A 7 -11.71 9.63 -2.68
N GLN A 8 -11.07 10.52 -3.43
CA GLN A 8 -10.13 11.52 -2.88
C GLN A 8 -10.71 12.31 -1.69
N ASN A 9 -12.00 12.63 -1.72
CA ASN A 9 -12.66 13.40 -0.66
C ASN A 9 -12.87 12.61 0.63
N ASP A 10 -12.90 11.28 0.56
CA ASP A 10 -13.05 10.44 1.75
C ASP A 10 -11.78 10.50 2.61
N LEU A 11 -10.61 10.68 1.97
CA LEU A 11 -9.30 10.54 2.62
C LEU A 11 -9.09 11.44 3.83
N LYS A 12 -9.70 12.62 3.83
CA LYS A 12 -9.53 13.62 4.90
C LYS A 12 -10.33 13.31 6.15
N SER A 13 -11.40 12.54 6.02
CA SER A 13 -12.29 12.20 7.13
C SER A 13 -12.06 10.80 7.67
N GLU A 14 -11.30 9.96 6.95
CA GLU A 14 -10.94 8.64 7.44
C GLU A 14 -9.85 8.74 8.50
N ASP A 15 -10.05 7.98 9.57
CA ASP A 15 -8.97 7.53 10.42
C ASP A 15 -8.30 6.34 9.72
N TRP A 16 -6.98 6.37 9.59
CA TRP A 16 -6.21 5.35 8.86
C TRP A 16 -5.45 4.40 9.80
N ASP A 17 -5.56 4.63 11.10
CA ASP A 17 -4.93 3.82 12.13
C ASP A 17 -5.98 2.93 12.81
N GLU A 18 -5.55 1.74 13.23
CA GLU A 18 -6.38 0.74 13.91
C GLU A 18 -7.69 0.36 13.17
N GLN A 19 -7.73 0.54 11.84
CA GLN A 19 -8.90 0.19 11.03
C GLN A 19 -8.80 -1.19 10.40
N TYR A 20 -9.95 -1.66 9.93
CA TYR A 20 -10.10 -2.96 9.29
C TYR A 20 -10.94 -2.86 8.02
N TYR A 21 -10.28 -2.87 6.86
CA TYR A 21 -10.91 -2.74 5.55
C TYR A 21 -11.02 -4.10 4.85
N LYS A 22 -12.23 -4.40 4.36
CA LYS A 22 -12.55 -5.64 3.64
C LYS A 22 -13.22 -5.33 2.32
N TYR A 23 -12.76 -5.96 1.23
CA TYR A 23 -13.40 -5.86 -0.08
C TYR A 23 -13.62 -4.40 -0.52
N CYS A 24 -12.64 -3.53 -0.23
CA CYS A 24 -12.69 -2.12 -0.58
C CYS A 24 -11.87 -1.86 -1.84
N GLU A 25 -12.28 -0.86 -2.62
CA GLU A 25 -11.52 -0.35 -3.75
C GLU A 25 -11.05 1.07 -3.45
N PHE A 26 -9.78 1.33 -3.71
CA PHE A 26 -9.13 2.62 -3.64
C PHE A 26 -8.63 2.96 -5.04
N ASN A 27 -9.24 3.94 -5.70
CA ASN A 27 -8.99 4.17 -7.13
C ASN A 27 -8.72 5.64 -7.45
N GLY A 28 -7.57 5.91 -8.09
CA GLY A 28 -7.20 7.24 -8.54
C GLY A 28 -6.99 8.21 -7.38
N LEU A 29 -6.32 7.74 -6.33
CA LEU A 29 -6.12 8.48 -5.08
C LEU A 29 -4.68 8.97 -4.98
N ASP A 30 -4.53 10.23 -4.61
CA ASP A 30 -3.23 10.81 -4.28
C ASP A 30 -3.14 11.02 -2.78
N MET A 31 -2.20 10.32 -2.15
CA MET A 31 -2.03 10.24 -0.69
C MET A 31 -0.66 10.81 -0.30
N TYR A 32 -0.64 11.87 0.51
CA TYR A 32 0.57 12.57 0.92
C TYR A 32 0.74 12.56 2.44
N GLY A 33 1.86 12.01 2.92
CA GLY A 33 2.28 12.13 4.32
C GLY A 33 1.34 11.50 5.35
N LEU A 34 0.64 10.42 4.98
CA LEU A 34 -0.31 9.75 5.86
C LEU A 34 0.36 8.64 6.68
N ASP A 35 0.07 8.61 7.98
CA ASP A 35 0.33 7.48 8.87
C ASP A 35 -0.80 6.45 8.73
N ILE A 36 -0.43 5.19 8.49
CA ILE A 36 -1.37 4.11 8.21
C ILE A 36 -0.94 2.88 9.03
N GLY A 37 -1.80 2.44 9.93
CA GLY A 37 -1.59 1.29 10.82
C GLY A 37 -2.81 0.38 10.85
N SER A 38 -3.19 -0.12 9.68
CA SER A 38 -4.47 -0.81 9.49
C SER A 38 -4.35 -2.15 8.78
N ASP A 39 -5.42 -2.93 8.88
CA ASP A 39 -5.57 -4.21 8.20
C ASP A 39 -6.41 -4.05 6.93
N PHE A 40 -5.89 -4.59 5.83
CA PHE A 40 -6.52 -4.62 4.53
C PHE A 40 -6.66 -6.06 4.06
N VAL A 41 -7.90 -6.48 3.77
CA VAL A 41 -8.20 -7.85 3.36
C VAL A 41 -9.01 -7.85 2.07
N SER A 42 -8.49 -8.52 1.06
CA SER A 42 -9.12 -8.61 -0.26
C SER A 42 -9.51 -7.24 -0.83
N CYS A 43 -8.66 -6.23 -0.63
CA CYS A 43 -8.85 -4.88 -1.14
C CYS A 43 -8.07 -4.67 -2.44
N GLU A 44 -8.55 -3.74 -3.26
CA GLU A 44 -7.90 -3.33 -4.50
C GLU A 44 -7.45 -1.87 -4.43
N PHE A 45 -6.20 -1.63 -4.81
CA PHE A 45 -5.60 -0.32 -4.96
C PHE A 45 -5.23 -0.13 -6.43
N ILE A 46 -5.84 0.84 -7.08
CA ILE A 46 -5.76 1.03 -8.53
C ILE A 46 -5.39 2.48 -8.81
N ASN A 47 -4.31 2.73 -9.54
CA ASN A 47 -3.88 4.09 -9.87
C ASN A 47 -3.70 4.97 -8.61
N VAL A 48 -3.19 4.40 -7.51
CA VAL A 48 -2.97 5.13 -6.27
C VAL A 48 -1.51 5.59 -6.21
N GLU A 49 -1.31 6.85 -5.85
CA GLU A 49 0.01 7.39 -5.54
C GLU A 49 0.14 7.65 -4.04
N TRP A 50 1.16 7.05 -3.42
CA TRP A 50 1.58 7.37 -2.06
C TRP A 50 2.90 8.11 -2.10
N TYR A 51 2.88 9.35 -1.61
CA TYR A 51 4.05 10.17 -1.42
C TYR A 51 4.30 10.32 0.09
N TRP A 52 5.45 9.84 0.57
CA TRP A 52 5.77 9.83 2.01
C TRP A 52 4.71 9.16 2.88
N GLY A 53 4.08 8.09 2.37
CA GLY A 53 3.21 7.27 3.21
C GLY A 53 4.03 6.53 4.28
N LEU A 54 3.48 6.45 5.49
CA LEU A 54 4.09 5.77 6.62
C LEU A 54 3.20 4.60 7.04
N PHE A 55 3.43 3.44 6.43
CA PHE A 55 2.75 2.21 6.81
C PHE A 55 3.51 1.54 7.94
N ASN A 56 2.94 1.61 9.15
CA ASN A 56 3.53 1.05 10.36
C ASN A 56 2.78 -0.21 10.75
N ILE A 57 3.41 -1.38 10.58
CA ILE A 57 2.85 -2.67 11.01
C ILE A 57 1.48 -2.98 10.38
N SER A 58 1.19 -2.40 9.21
CA SER A 58 -0.04 -2.69 8.46
C SER A 58 -0.02 -4.10 7.88
N ASN A 59 -1.18 -4.75 7.84
CA ASN A 59 -1.32 -6.08 7.24
C ASN A 59 -2.12 -6.01 5.94
N PHE A 60 -1.55 -6.56 4.87
CA PHE A 60 -2.20 -6.73 3.58
C PHE A 60 -2.37 -8.21 3.31
N MET A 61 -3.61 -8.67 3.21
CA MET A 61 -3.95 -10.06 2.94
C MET A 61 -4.79 -10.15 1.67
N GLN A 62 -4.31 -10.89 0.68
CA GLN A 62 -5.01 -11.10 -0.59
C GLN A 62 -5.38 -9.78 -1.30
N CYS A 63 -4.59 -8.73 -1.09
CA CYS A 63 -4.80 -7.44 -1.69
C CYS A 63 -4.13 -7.35 -3.06
N LYS A 64 -4.69 -6.50 -3.93
CA LYS A 64 -4.14 -6.25 -5.26
C LYS A 64 -3.79 -4.78 -5.43
N PHE A 65 -2.57 -4.52 -5.88
CA PHE A 65 -2.07 -3.20 -6.24
C PHE A 65 -1.81 -3.18 -7.75
N THR A 66 -2.49 -2.28 -8.46
CA THR A 66 -2.38 -2.15 -9.92
C THR A 66 -2.03 -0.73 -10.29
N ASN A 67 -0.97 -0.56 -11.08
CA ASN A 67 -0.52 0.75 -11.56
C ASN A 67 -0.34 1.78 -10.43
N CYS A 68 0.18 1.35 -9.28
CA CYS A 68 0.40 2.21 -8.13
C CYS A 68 1.83 2.76 -8.11
N VAL A 69 1.99 3.95 -7.53
CA VAL A 69 3.28 4.60 -7.35
C VAL A 69 3.52 4.86 -5.87
N PHE A 70 4.69 4.49 -5.38
CA PHE A 70 5.13 4.74 -4.01
C PHE A 70 6.41 5.55 -4.06
N ARG A 71 6.43 6.73 -3.42
CA ARG A 71 7.56 7.67 -3.43
C ARG A 71 8.04 7.93 -2.03
N GLY A 72 9.24 7.44 -1.70
CA GLY A 72 9.81 7.58 -0.36
C GLY A 72 8.90 7.03 0.75
N THR A 73 8.10 6.01 0.43
CA THR A 73 7.11 5.42 1.34
C THR A 73 7.78 4.40 2.25
N SER A 74 7.44 4.42 3.54
CA SER A 74 7.87 3.41 4.51
C SER A 74 6.81 2.33 4.65
N PHE A 75 7.23 1.07 4.62
CA PHE A 75 6.41 -0.11 4.91
C PHE A 75 6.88 -0.86 6.17
N SER A 76 7.52 -0.14 7.10
CA SER A 76 8.20 -0.75 8.23
C SER A 76 7.28 -1.72 9.02
N GLY A 77 7.74 -2.96 9.21
CA GLY A 77 7.02 -4.00 9.92
C GLY A 77 5.75 -4.52 9.23
N CYS A 78 5.44 -4.08 8.02
CA CYS A 78 4.25 -4.52 7.30
C CYS A 78 4.32 -6.00 6.89
N ARG A 79 3.15 -6.63 6.79
CA ARG A 79 3.02 -8.00 6.29
C ARG A 79 2.22 -8.01 4.99
N PHE A 80 2.76 -8.66 3.97
CA PHE A 80 2.07 -8.93 2.71
C PHE A 80 1.84 -10.43 2.60
N VAL A 81 0.59 -10.87 2.53
CA VAL A 81 0.22 -12.29 2.45
C VAL A 81 -0.64 -12.49 1.21
N GLU A 82 -0.15 -13.31 0.28
CA GLU A 82 -0.85 -13.66 -0.97
C GLU A 82 -1.31 -12.44 -1.77
N CYS A 83 -0.53 -11.35 -1.76
CA CYS A 83 -0.88 -10.14 -2.49
C CYS A 83 -0.44 -10.21 -3.96
N GLU A 84 -0.95 -9.29 -4.78
CA GLU A 84 -0.49 -9.12 -6.16
C GLU A 84 -0.11 -7.66 -6.39
N PHE A 85 1.12 -7.42 -6.84
CA PHE A 85 1.59 -6.14 -7.33
C PHE A 85 1.78 -6.23 -8.84
N LEU A 86 1.04 -5.42 -9.58
CA LEU A 86 1.07 -5.37 -11.04
C LEU A 86 1.37 -3.94 -11.50
N ASP A 87 2.42 -3.80 -12.32
CA ASP A 87 2.82 -2.53 -12.94
C ASP A 87 3.05 -1.40 -11.91
N CYS A 88 3.59 -1.74 -10.73
CA CYS A 88 3.78 -0.79 -9.62
C CYS A 88 5.22 -0.27 -9.54
N ASN A 89 5.40 0.99 -9.15
CA ASN A 89 6.71 1.61 -9.08
C ASN A 89 7.02 2.13 -7.67
N PHE A 90 8.12 1.66 -7.09
CA PHE A 90 8.63 2.08 -5.79
C PHE A 90 9.89 2.93 -6.04
N VAL A 91 9.74 4.24 -5.94
CA VAL A 91 10.73 5.21 -6.40
C VAL A 91 11.16 6.16 -5.27
N LYS A 92 12.22 6.92 -5.54
CA LYS A 92 12.70 7.94 -4.61
C LYS A 92 11.73 9.12 -4.54
N ASP A 93 11.70 9.77 -3.39
CA ASP A 93 11.09 11.08 -3.20
C ASP A 93 11.94 12.21 -3.82
N ASN A 94 11.48 13.45 -3.69
CA ASN A 94 12.19 14.64 -4.13
C ASN A 94 13.46 14.98 -3.32
N LEU A 95 13.70 14.31 -2.20
CA LEU A 95 14.92 14.45 -1.38
C LEU A 95 15.94 13.33 -1.67
N GLY A 96 15.59 12.39 -2.55
CA GLY A 96 16.45 11.29 -2.96
C GLY A 96 16.35 10.03 -2.08
N SER A 97 15.44 9.99 -1.10
CA SER A 97 15.19 8.84 -0.24
C SER A 97 14.26 7.84 -0.93
N GLY A 98 14.63 6.56 -0.93
CA GLY A 98 13.83 5.48 -1.50
C GLY A 98 12.77 4.94 -0.54
N CYS A 99 11.94 4.01 -1.03
CA CYS A 99 11.02 3.27 -0.15
C CYS A 99 11.78 2.35 0.81
N SER A 100 11.22 2.14 2.00
CA SER A 100 11.78 1.26 3.03
C SER A 100 10.84 0.09 3.32
N PHE A 101 11.41 -1.08 3.58
CA PHE A 101 10.71 -2.31 3.92
C PHE A 101 11.34 -3.00 5.14
N SER A 102 11.92 -2.20 6.05
CA SER A 102 12.52 -2.70 7.29
C SER A 102 11.54 -3.57 8.06
N ASP A 103 11.95 -4.76 8.47
CA ASP A 103 11.14 -5.73 9.22
C ASP A 103 9.85 -6.18 8.53
N SER A 104 9.62 -5.76 7.28
CA SER A 104 8.48 -6.22 6.49
C SER A 104 8.73 -7.63 5.98
N ILE A 105 7.66 -8.40 5.84
CA ILE A 105 7.72 -9.73 5.24
C ILE A 105 6.66 -9.90 4.16
N ASP A 106 7.00 -10.71 3.17
CA ASP A 106 6.10 -11.08 2.08
C ASP A 106 5.99 -12.60 2.00
N TYR A 107 4.78 -13.13 2.13
CA TYR A 107 4.47 -14.54 1.99
C TYR A 107 3.56 -14.75 0.78
N GLY A 108 4.12 -15.34 -0.28
CA GLY A 108 3.35 -15.81 -1.43
C GLY A 108 2.85 -14.71 -2.39
N SER A 109 3.32 -13.45 -2.27
CA SER A 109 2.87 -12.41 -3.19
C SER A 109 3.53 -12.51 -4.56
N LYS A 110 2.77 -12.13 -5.60
CA LYS A 110 3.25 -12.00 -6.97
C LYS A 110 3.62 -10.55 -7.25
N VAL A 111 4.73 -10.36 -7.95
CA VAL A 111 5.24 -9.03 -8.32
C VAL A 111 5.58 -9.08 -9.79
N ILE A 112 4.81 -8.36 -10.61
CA ILE A 112 4.84 -8.43 -12.07
C ILE A 112 5.00 -7.02 -12.61
N ASN A 113 6.03 -6.80 -13.44
CA ASN A 113 6.36 -5.51 -14.03
C ASN A 113 6.56 -4.37 -13.02
N CYS A 114 7.00 -4.69 -11.80
CA CYS A 114 7.24 -3.68 -10.78
C CYS A 114 8.72 -3.28 -10.70
N THR A 115 8.99 -2.06 -10.24
CA THR A 115 10.35 -1.57 -9.98
C THR A 115 10.52 -1.21 -8.51
N GLY A 116 11.71 -1.47 -7.93
CA GLY A 116 12.05 -1.04 -6.56
C GLY A 116 11.34 -1.77 -5.41
N TYR A 117 10.57 -2.83 -5.69
CA TYR A 117 9.97 -3.66 -4.63
C TYR A 117 11.06 -4.41 -3.87
N GLY A 118 11.11 -4.23 -2.54
CA GLY A 118 12.28 -4.60 -1.73
C GLY A 118 11.98 -5.50 -0.53
N VAL A 119 10.80 -6.13 -0.44
CA VAL A 119 10.45 -6.97 0.71
C VAL A 119 11.13 -8.33 0.67
N ARG A 120 11.55 -8.83 1.83
CA ARG A 120 12.07 -10.19 1.99
C ARG A 120 10.93 -11.20 1.82
N LYS A 121 11.10 -12.15 0.89
CA LYS A 121 10.20 -13.29 0.76
C LYS A 121 10.45 -14.27 1.92
N GLY A 122 9.37 -14.59 2.64
CA GLY A 122 9.34 -15.61 3.69
C GLY A 122 9.34 -17.03 3.14
#